data_AF-A0A9X4LES4-F1
#
_entry.id   AF-A0A9X4LES4-F1
#
_cell.length_a   1.000
_cell.length_b   1.000
_cell.length_c   1.000
_cell.angle_alpha   90.00
_cell.angle_beta   90.00
_cell.angle_gamma   90.00
#
_symmetry.space_group_name_H-M   'P 1'
#
loop_
_entity.id
_entity.type
_entity.pdbx_description
1 polymer ?
#
loop_
_entity_poly.entity_id
_entity_poly.type
_entity_poly.pdbx_seq_one_letter_code
_entity_poly.pdbx_strand_id
1 'polypeptide(L)'
;MPDTASAPSVTTLLCCPEMPPQAVALQAMGWSLRAVAELAPPADGPALGLLWCPDRTALAQQLHCERAFGLPVVLLAPPPDAAERRALQARGALAWLPADAEAGLLADTLLWAQDLAAQLQARDSAAQARLDERKWTERAKGLLMQARGIDEAAAFALLRNTAMQTQSKLPEVARGVVHTSELAEALERAGAQRMLSQRLVKLQALRQWPRLAPPEKREAQALLDASAERVAANLARLAELLRHDLAEELAEVSGAWAQLDEALGSRQVDLARSDRAAQRLLESSEALVTRLSERAGQRPVGLLAQVTRLRLLSQRLAKQGLLAQLLPGHDVSGLAGGLDEFIKAYDEVRAAPLAGPALQPAFAAVDEAWLLLLRGLRVEQGDAVQRMHQGSERLLQALEVLIQALQGSLQLILG
;
A
#
# COMPACT_ATOMS: atom_id res chain seq x y z
N MET A 1 -10.42 -20.99 -40.96
CA MET A 1 -11.85 -20.66 -41.06
C MET A 1 -11.95 -19.16 -40.87
N PRO A 2 -12.61 -18.40 -41.76
CA PRO A 2 -12.70 -16.97 -41.57
C PRO A 2 -13.64 -16.68 -40.39
N ASP A 3 -13.21 -15.77 -39.55
CA ASP A 3 -13.90 -15.30 -38.36
C ASP A 3 -15.34 -14.90 -38.66
N THR A 4 -16.22 -15.29 -37.75
CA THR A 4 -17.60 -14.82 -37.69
C THR A 4 -17.56 -13.31 -37.48
N ALA A 5 -17.99 -12.56 -38.48
CA ALA A 5 -18.25 -11.14 -38.37
C ALA A 5 -19.22 -10.91 -37.21
N SER A 6 -18.71 -10.38 -36.10
CA SER A 6 -19.51 -9.80 -35.03
C SER A 6 -20.51 -8.85 -35.67
N ALA A 7 -21.81 -9.10 -35.47
CA ALA A 7 -22.85 -8.16 -35.85
C ALA A 7 -22.50 -6.75 -35.31
N PRO A 8 -22.69 -5.67 -36.09
CA PRO A 8 -22.37 -4.33 -35.62
C PRO A 8 -23.20 -4.05 -34.37
N SER A 9 -22.52 -3.79 -33.25
CA SER A 9 -23.15 -3.26 -32.06
C SER A 9 -23.86 -1.97 -32.47
N VAL A 10 -25.17 -1.89 -32.23
CA VAL A 10 -25.97 -0.73 -32.63
C VAL A 10 -25.48 0.47 -31.82
N THR A 11 -24.65 1.30 -32.43
CA THR A 11 -24.14 2.53 -31.82
C THR A 11 -25.30 3.51 -31.66
N THR A 12 -25.51 3.97 -30.44
CA THR A 12 -26.56 4.96 -30.17
C THR A 12 -26.06 6.34 -30.58
N LEU A 13 -26.83 7.03 -31.42
CA LEU A 13 -26.59 8.41 -31.79
C LEU A 13 -27.28 9.35 -30.81
N LEU A 14 -26.49 10.11 -30.07
CA LEU A 14 -27.00 11.15 -29.17
C LEU A 14 -27.09 12.47 -29.93
N CYS A 15 -28.30 12.90 -30.24
CA CYS A 15 -28.57 14.12 -30.99
C CYS A 15 -28.75 15.30 -30.02
N CYS A 16 -28.01 16.38 -30.23
CA CYS A 16 -28.06 17.58 -29.39
C CYS A 16 -28.14 18.85 -30.25
N PRO A 17 -28.92 19.88 -29.84
CA PRO A 17 -29.88 19.85 -28.73
C PRO A 17 -31.18 19.11 -29.08
N GLU A 18 -31.43 18.91 -30.37
CA GLU A 18 -32.65 18.31 -30.90
C GLU A 18 -32.34 17.40 -32.10
N MET A 19 -33.37 16.72 -32.61
CA MET A 19 -33.21 15.79 -33.73
C MET A 19 -33.00 16.56 -35.04
N PRO A 20 -31.98 16.21 -35.84
CA PRO A 20 -31.77 16.86 -37.13
C PRO A 20 -32.84 16.42 -38.15
N PRO A 21 -33.05 17.19 -39.23
CA PRO A 21 -34.03 16.85 -40.26
C PRO A 21 -33.78 15.49 -40.92
N GLN A 22 -32.54 15.00 -40.91
CA GLN A 22 -32.14 13.69 -41.43
C GLN A 22 -32.53 12.51 -40.52
N ALA A 23 -33.08 12.76 -39.32
CA ALA A 23 -33.32 11.72 -38.31
C ALA A 23 -34.19 10.55 -38.80
N VAL A 24 -35.30 10.84 -39.50
CA VAL A 24 -36.21 9.80 -40.00
C VAL A 24 -35.51 8.89 -41.02
N ALA A 25 -34.70 9.48 -41.89
CA ALA A 25 -33.93 8.73 -42.89
C ALA A 25 -32.84 7.88 -42.23
N LEU A 26 -32.14 8.40 -41.23
CA LEU A 26 -31.15 7.62 -40.46
C LEU A 26 -31.79 6.45 -39.70
N GLN A 27 -32.98 6.64 -39.11
CA GLN A 27 -33.73 5.56 -38.47
C GLN A 27 -34.14 4.47 -39.48
N ALA A 28 -34.57 4.86 -40.68
CA ALA A 28 -34.86 3.92 -41.76
C ALA A 28 -33.61 3.14 -42.23
N MET A 29 -32.42 3.71 -42.08
CA MET A 29 -31.12 3.06 -42.32
C MET A 29 -30.64 2.22 -41.12
N GLY A 30 -31.43 2.11 -40.04
CA GLY A 30 -31.14 1.26 -38.89
C GLY A 30 -30.40 1.93 -37.74
N TRP A 31 -30.19 3.26 -37.78
CA TRP A 31 -29.57 3.98 -36.67
C TRP A 31 -30.55 4.19 -35.51
N SER A 32 -30.08 3.97 -34.28
CA SER A 32 -30.81 4.30 -33.05
C SER A 32 -30.46 5.71 -32.60
N LEU A 33 -31.42 6.64 -32.69
CA LEU A 33 -31.22 8.04 -32.33
C LEU A 33 -31.95 8.39 -31.03
N ARG A 34 -31.31 9.17 -30.17
CA ARG A 34 -31.88 9.73 -28.94
C ARG A 34 -31.54 11.21 -28.83
N ALA A 35 -32.55 12.07 -28.68
CA ALA A 35 -32.34 13.48 -28.37
C ALA A 35 -31.89 13.64 -26.90
N VAL A 36 -30.86 14.46 -26.66
CA VAL A 36 -30.33 14.76 -25.32
C VAL A 36 -30.03 16.24 -25.19
N ALA A 37 -30.20 16.77 -23.97
CA ALA A 37 -29.85 18.15 -23.67
C ALA A 37 -28.33 18.38 -23.59
N GLU A 38 -27.55 17.35 -23.24
CA GLU A 38 -26.09 17.41 -23.13
C GLU A 38 -25.47 16.12 -23.69
N LEU A 39 -24.36 16.28 -24.42
CA LEU A 39 -23.57 15.17 -24.96
C LEU A 39 -22.66 14.59 -23.87
N ALA A 40 -23.20 13.65 -23.10
CA ALA A 40 -22.50 12.86 -22.10
C ALA A 40 -22.39 11.39 -22.53
N PRO A 41 -21.29 10.68 -22.18
CA PRO A 41 -21.17 9.27 -22.49
C PRO A 41 -22.27 8.48 -21.75
N PRO A 42 -22.99 7.58 -22.42
CA PRO A 42 -24.03 6.79 -21.77
C PRO A 42 -23.41 5.78 -20.80
N ALA A 43 -24.20 5.36 -19.80
CA ALA A 43 -23.82 4.28 -18.89
C ALA A 43 -23.67 2.92 -19.61
N ASP A 44 -24.41 2.72 -20.71
CA ASP A 44 -24.48 1.47 -21.45
C ASP A 44 -24.10 1.67 -22.93
N GLY A 45 -23.04 0.98 -23.38
CA GLY A 45 -22.69 0.80 -24.79
C GLY A 45 -21.97 1.97 -25.48
N PRO A 46 -21.44 1.75 -26.70
CA PRO A 46 -20.79 2.79 -27.49
C PRO A 46 -21.82 3.80 -28.04
N ALA A 47 -21.48 5.08 -27.97
CA ALA A 47 -22.30 6.16 -28.53
C ALA A 47 -21.44 7.17 -29.31
N LEU A 48 -22.09 7.79 -30.28
CA LEU A 48 -21.54 8.88 -31.08
C LEU A 48 -22.48 10.09 -30.95
N GLY A 49 -21.90 11.29 -30.80
CA GLY A 49 -22.66 12.52 -30.70
C GLY A 49 -22.96 13.09 -32.08
N LEU A 50 -24.17 13.58 -32.28
CA LEU A 50 -24.58 14.34 -33.44
C LEU A 50 -25.01 15.74 -32.98
N LEU A 51 -24.18 16.74 -33.25
CA LEU A 51 -24.48 18.12 -32.91
C LEU A 51 -25.09 18.81 -34.13
N TRP A 52 -26.34 19.24 -34.02
CA TRP A 52 -27.02 19.95 -35.10
C TRP A 52 -27.16 21.43 -34.77
N CYS A 53 -26.72 22.28 -35.71
CA CYS A 53 -26.80 23.73 -35.64
C CYS A 53 -27.43 24.22 -36.95
N PRO A 54 -28.71 24.63 -36.97
CA PRO A 54 -29.38 25.02 -38.20
C PRO A 54 -28.83 26.32 -38.81
N ASP A 55 -28.28 27.22 -37.99
CA ASP A 55 -27.76 28.52 -38.42
C ASP A 55 -26.46 28.93 -37.67
N ARG A 56 -25.89 30.08 -38.07
CA ARG A 56 -24.66 30.61 -37.46
C ARG A 56 -24.87 31.00 -35.99
N THR A 57 -26.10 31.33 -35.59
CA THR A 57 -26.44 31.69 -34.20
C THR A 57 -26.35 30.46 -33.30
N ALA A 58 -26.91 29.33 -33.72
CA ALA A 58 -26.83 28.06 -33.02
C ALA A 58 -25.37 27.58 -32.92
N LEU A 59 -24.59 27.71 -34.00
CA LEU A 59 -23.16 27.39 -33.99
C LEU A 59 -22.38 28.27 -32.98
N ALA A 60 -22.66 29.57 -32.95
CA ALA A 60 -22.03 30.50 -32.01
C ALA A 60 -22.38 30.19 -30.55
N GLN A 61 -23.62 29.75 -30.27
CA GLN A 61 -24.01 29.29 -28.94
C GLN A 61 -23.22 28.06 -28.49
N GLN A 62 -23.00 27.10 -29.41
CA GLN A 62 -22.17 25.94 -29.09
C GLN A 62 -20.74 26.35 -28.77
N LEU A 63 -20.15 27.27 -29.56
CA LEU A 63 -18.79 27.78 -29.36
C LEU A 63 -18.60 28.60 -28.08
N HIS A 64 -19.68 29.13 -27.49
CA HIS A 64 -19.63 29.90 -26.24
C HIS A 64 -19.25 29.05 -25.01
N CYS A 65 -19.42 27.73 -25.10
CA CYS A 65 -19.03 26.78 -24.05
C CYS A 65 -17.66 26.17 -24.37
N GLU A 66 -16.69 26.26 -23.46
CA GLU A 66 -15.34 25.67 -23.68
C GLU A 66 -15.24 24.19 -23.26
N ARG A 67 -16.32 23.63 -22.70
CA ARG A 67 -16.30 22.24 -22.20
C ARG A 67 -16.15 21.25 -23.35
N ALA A 68 -15.25 20.29 -23.18
CA ALA A 68 -15.09 19.16 -24.10
C ALA A 68 -16.37 18.32 -24.15
N PHE A 69 -16.67 17.77 -25.33
CA PHE A 69 -17.73 16.79 -25.49
C PHE A 69 -17.34 15.49 -24.75
N GLY A 70 -18.30 14.87 -24.07
CA GLY A 70 -18.05 13.63 -23.34
C GLY A 70 -17.93 12.39 -24.22
N LEU A 71 -18.09 12.54 -25.54
CA LEU A 71 -17.99 11.50 -26.56
C LEU A 71 -17.59 12.15 -27.91
N PRO A 72 -17.14 11.36 -28.90
CA PRO A 72 -16.80 11.90 -30.22
C PRO A 72 -18.04 12.43 -30.94
N VAL A 73 -17.91 13.56 -31.65
CA VAL A 73 -19.06 14.28 -32.23
C VAL A 73 -18.91 14.50 -33.74
N VAL A 74 -19.99 14.28 -34.49
CA VAL A 74 -20.17 14.79 -35.86
C VAL A 74 -21.04 16.04 -35.82
N LEU A 75 -20.58 17.11 -36.48
CA LEU A 75 -21.23 18.41 -36.49
C LEU A 75 -21.98 18.64 -37.81
N LEU A 76 -23.29 18.91 -37.73
CA LEU A 76 -24.11 19.41 -38.82
C LEU A 76 -24.33 20.91 -38.62
N ALA A 77 -23.62 21.76 -39.36
CA ALA A 77 -23.65 23.21 -39.13
C ALA A 77 -23.31 24.02 -40.39
N PRO A 78 -23.56 25.34 -40.42
CA PRO A 78 -22.93 26.24 -41.37
C PRO A 78 -21.40 26.15 -41.32
N PRO A 79 -20.69 26.55 -42.39
CA PRO A 79 -19.24 26.41 -42.46
C PRO A 79 -18.54 27.18 -41.33
N PRO A 80 -17.73 26.49 -40.49
CA PRO A 80 -16.92 27.15 -39.47
C PRO A 80 -15.65 27.76 -40.09
N ASP A 81 -15.23 28.91 -39.57
CA ASP A 81 -13.92 29.49 -39.88
C ASP A 81 -12.77 28.67 -39.26
N ALA A 82 -11.52 29.10 -39.50
CA ALA A 82 -10.34 28.36 -39.03
C ALA A 82 -10.16 28.40 -37.48
N ALA A 83 -10.65 29.42 -36.80
CA ALA A 83 -10.61 29.50 -35.34
C ALA A 83 -11.72 28.66 -34.73
N GLU A 84 -12.95 28.79 -35.25
CA GLU A 84 -14.13 28.00 -34.87
C GLU A 84 -13.86 26.50 -35.06
N ARG A 85 -13.27 26.10 -36.19
CA ARG A 85 -12.90 24.70 -36.46
C ARG A 85 -11.93 24.15 -35.42
N ARG A 86 -10.87 24.90 -35.08
CA ARG A 86 -9.89 24.47 -34.07
C ARG A 86 -10.53 24.32 -32.69
N ALA A 87 -11.41 25.24 -32.32
CA ALA A 87 -12.15 25.16 -31.05
C ALA A 87 -13.08 23.92 -31.00
N LEU A 88 -13.80 23.63 -32.08
CA LEU A 88 -14.67 22.46 -32.18
C LEU A 88 -13.87 21.14 -32.14
N GLN A 89 -12.74 21.09 -32.84
CA GLN A 89 -11.84 19.93 -32.82
C GLN A 89 -11.24 19.70 -31.44
N ALA A 90 -10.79 20.76 -30.75
CA ALA A 90 -10.26 20.68 -29.38
C ALA A 90 -11.29 20.15 -28.38
N ARG A 91 -12.58 20.30 -28.69
CA ARG A 91 -13.68 19.79 -27.87
C ARG A 91 -14.12 18.38 -28.24
N GLY A 92 -13.64 17.79 -29.32
CA GLY A 92 -13.94 16.40 -29.72
C GLY A 92 -14.83 16.26 -30.96
N ALA A 93 -15.00 17.31 -31.77
CA ALA A 93 -15.62 17.19 -33.09
C ALA A 93 -14.68 16.45 -34.06
N LEU A 94 -15.14 15.31 -34.60
CA LEU A 94 -14.40 14.48 -35.54
C LEU A 94 -14.63 14.86 -37.00
N ALA A 95 -15.83 15.31 -37.33
CA ALA A 95 -16.23 15.66 -38.69
C ALA A 95 -17.24 16.80 -38.71
N TRP A 96 -17.28 17.51 -39.84
CA TRP A 96 -18.27 18.56 -40.11
C TRP A 96 -18.96 18.27 -41.44
N LEU A 97 -20.28 18.46 -41.46
CA LEU A 97 -21.10 18.49 -42.66
C LEU A 97 -21.97 19.76 -42.66
N PRO A 98 -22.39 20.24 -43.85
CA PRO A 98 -23.44 21.25 -43.96
C PRO A 98 -24.72 20.82 -43.21
N ALA A 99 -25.44 21.78 -42.62
CA ALA A 99 -26.67 21.51 -41.86
C ALA A 99 -27.78 20.84 -42.70
N ASP A 100 -27.76 21.06 -44.00
CA ASP A 100 -28.67 20.52 -45.02
C ASP A 100 -28.10 19.29 -45.75
N ALA A 101 -27.04 18.68 -45.24
CA ALA A 101 -26.42 17.50 -45.87
C ALA A 101 -27.40 16.34 -46.05
N GLU A 102 -27.24 15.60 -47.14
CA GLU A 102 -28.05 14.41 -47.42
C GLU A 102 -27.83 13.32 -46.38
N ALA A 103 -28.92 12.60 -46.03
CA ALA A 103 -28.88 11.57 -45.00
C ALA A 103 -27.90 10.42 -45.30
N GLY A 104 -27.69 10.08 -46.57
CA GLY A 104 -26.71 9.07 -46.99
C GLY A 104 -25.27 9.48 -46.68
N LEU A 105 -24.89 10.71 -47.05
CA LEU A 105 -23.55 11.26 -46.75
C LEU A 105 -23.32 11.38 -45.24
N LEU A 106 -24.35 11.77 -44.49
CA LEU A 106 -24.30 11.80 -43.03
C LEU A 106 -24.10 10.40 -42.45
N ALA A 107 -24.85 9.39 -42.91
CA ALA A 107 -24.69 8.00 -42.47
C ALA A 107 -23.28 7.47 -42.71
N ASP A 108 -22.71 7.70 -43.91
CA ASP A 108 -21.34 7.29 -44.25
C ASP A 108 -20.31 8.00 -43.36
N THR A 109 -20.51 9.30 -43.09
CA THR A 109 -19.62 10.06 -42.21
C THR A 109 -19.70 9.60 -40.76
N LEU A 110 -20.90 9.23 -40.28
CA LEU A 110 -21.10 8.68 -38.93
C LEU A 110 -20.40 7.33 -38.78
N LEU A 111 -20.47 6.46 -39.79
CA LEU A 111 -19.73 5.20 -39.80
C LEU A 111 -18.22 5.43 -39.77
N TRP A 112 -17.72 6.34 -40.60
CA TRP A 112 -16.30 6.69 -40.61
C TRP A 112 -15.83 7.29 -39.27
N ALA A 113 -16.64 8.18 -38.68
CA ALA A 113 -16.36 8.79 -37.38
C ALA A 113 -16.37 7.76 -36.25
N GLN A 114 -17.26 6.76 -36.30
CA GLN A 114 -17.29 5.64 -35.37
C GLN A 114 -15.99 4.82 -35.46
N ASP A 115 -15.57 4.44 -36.67
CA ASP A 115 -14.35 3.66 -36.88
C ASP A 115 -13.10 4.43 -36.43
N LEU A 116 -13.02 5.72 -36.77
CA LEU A 116 -11.92 6.59 -36.32
C LEU A 116 -11.89 6.70 -34.79
N ALA A 117 -13.03 6.92 -34.15
CA ALA A 117 -13.12 7.00 -32.70
C ALA A 117 -12.64 5.70 -32.03
N ALA A 118 -13.09 4.54 -32.52
CA ALA A 118 -12.67 3.24 -32.02
C ALA A 118 -11.15 3.04 -32.18
N GLN A 119 -10.57 3.44 -33.32
CA GLN A 119 -9.13 3.37 -33.55
C GLN A 119 -8.33 4.28 -32.60
N LEU A 120 -8.78 5.51 -32.38
CA LEU A 120 -8.13 6.45 -31.47
C LEU A 120 -8.18 5.94 -30.02
N GLN A 121 -9.34 5.45 -29.57
CA GLN A 121 -9.50 4.85 -28.25
C GLN A 121 -8.65 3.58 -28.07
N ALA A 122 -8.56 2.73 -29.09
CA ALA A 122 -7.68 1.56 -29.08
C ALA A 122 -6.19 1.95 -29.01
N ARG A 123 -5.78 3.01 -29.72
CA ARG A 123 -4.41 3.54 -29.64
C ARG A 123 -4.09 4.11 -28.27
N ASP A 124 -5.00 4.89 -27.70
CA ASP A 124 -4.82 5.51 -26.39
C ASP A 124 -4.74 4.46 -25.28
N SER A 125 -5.69 3.52 -25.26
CA SER A 125 -5.67 2.39 -24.31
C SER A 125 -4.41 1.52 -24.46
N ALA A 126 -3.94 1.25 -25.68
CA ALA A 126 -2.70 0.51 -25.90
C ALA A 126 -1.46 1.29 -25.43
N ALA A 127 -1.44 2.62 -25.62
CA ALA A 127 -0.36 3.48 -25.13
C ALA A 127 -0.35 3.50 -23.59
N GLN A 128 -1.52 3.66 -22.96
CA GLN A 128 -1.67 3.66 -21.52
C GLN A 128 -1.24 2.32 -20.91
N ALA A 129 -1.67 1.19 -21.51
CA ALA A 129 -1.25 -0.14 -21.08
C ALA A 129 0.28 -0.30 -21.12
N ARG A 130 0.94 0.15 -22.19
CA ARG A 130 2.42 0.11 -22.30
C ARG A 130 3.11 0.97 -21.24
N LEU A 131 2.56 2.12 -20.90
CA LEU A 131 3.10 2.97 -19.83
C LEU A 131 2.94 2.29 -18.46
N ASP A 132 1.79 1.70 -18.18
CA ASP A 132 1.54 0.98 -16.94
C ASP A 132 2.44 -0.26 -16.82
N GLU A 133 2.62 -1.03 -17.89
CA GLU A 133 3.53 -2.17 -17.94
C GLU A 133 4.98 -1.76 -17.62
N ARG A 134 5.46 -0.65 -18.19
CA ARG A 134 6.78 -0.08 -17.87
C ARG A 134 6.86 0.32 -16.41
N LYS A 135 5.87 1.04 -15.89
CA LYS A 135 5.83 1.47 -14.48
C LYS A 135 5.97 0.30 -13.51
N TRP A 136 5.23 -0.79 -13.73
CA TRP A 136 5.32 -1.98 -12.89
C TRP A 136 6.68 -2.66 -13.01
N THR A 137 7.22 -2.74 -14.22
CA THR A 137 8.55 -3.34 -14.47
C THR A 137 9.66 -2.55 -13.76
N GLU A 138 9.67 -1.22 -13.88
CA GLU A 138 10.64 -0.35 -13.21
C GLU A 138 10.54 -0.47 -11.69
N ARG A 139 9.31 -0.46 -11.14
CA ARG A 139 9.10 -0.63 -9.69
C ARG A 139 9.60 -1.99 -9.20
N ALA A 140 9.32 -3.06 -9.93
CA ALA A 140 9.79 -4.41 -9.59
C ALA A 140 11.32 -4.51 -9.63
N LYS A 141 11.98 -3.92 -10.63
CA LYS A 141 13.45 -3.84 -10.69
C LYS A 141 14.01 -3.14 -9.45
N GLY A 142 13.49 -1.96 -9.12
CA GLY A 142 13.94 -1.20 -7.94
C GLY A 142 13.83 -2.00 -6.63
N LEU A 143 12.73 -2.71 -6.43
CA LEU A 143 12.55 -3.58 -5.25
C LEU A 143 13.52 -4.75 -5.22
N LEU A 144 13.77 -5.40 -6.36
CA LEU A 144 14.74 -6.49 -6.46
C LEU A 144 16.17 -6.01 -6.22
N MET A 145 16.53 -4.82 -6.73
CA MET A 145 17.82 -4.19 -6.48
C MET A 145 18.02 -3.95 -4.98
N GLN A 146 17.02 -3.38 -4.30
CA GLN A 146 17.08 -3.14 -2.85
C GLN A 146 17.14 -4.44 -2.05
N ALA A 147 16.32 -5.43 -2.39
CA ALA A 147 16.21 -6.67 -1.62
C ALA A 147 17.41 -7.62 -1.80
N ARG A 148 18.06 -7.61 -2.97
CA ARG A 148 19.15 -8.54 -3.31
C ARG A 148 20.51 -7.87 -3.53
N GLY A 149 20.60 -6.55 -3.46
CA GLY A 149 21.85 -5.82 -3.71
C GLY A 149 22.38 -5.98 -5.13
N ILE A 150 21.50 -6.23 -6.11
CA ILE A 150 21.87 -6.44 -7.52
C ILE A 150 21.66 -5.17 -8.34
N ASP A 151 22.34 -5.08 -9.48
CA ASP A 151 22.15 -3.98 -10.42
C ASP A 151 20.85 -4.13 -11.24
N GLU A 152 20.53 -3.09 -12.00
CA GLU A 152 19.31 -3.04 -12.81
C GLU A 152 19.27 -4.14 -13.89
N ALA A 153 20.42 -4.42 -14.51
CA ALA A 153 20.54 -5.42 -15.59
C ALA A 153 20.25 -6.82 -15.06
N ALA A 154 20.83 -7.19 -13.92
CA ALA A 154 20.56 -8.44 -13.22
C ALA A 154 19.10 -8.52 -12.76
N ALA A 155 18.54 -7.44 -12.22
CA ALA A 155 17.14 -7.42 -11.80
C ALA A 155 16.17 -7.67 -12.98
N PHE A 156 16.41 -7.03 -14.12
CA PHE A 156 15.61 -7.25 -15.33
C PHE A 156 15.76 -8.68 -15.87
N ALA A 157 16.99 -9.21 -15.88
CA ALA A 157 17.26 -10.59 -16.30
C ALA A 157 16.51 -11.60 -15.42
N LEU A 158 16.48 -11.39 -14.10
CA LEU A 158 15.70 -12.22 -13.18
C LEU A 158 14.20 -12.18 -13.48
N LEU A 159 13.62 -10.99 -13.62
CA LEU A 159 12.19 -10.85 -13.97
C LEU A 159 11.85 -11.57 -15.27
N ARG A 160 12.71 -11.43 -16.29
CA ARG A 160 12.54 -12.08 -17.60
C ARG A 160 12.63 -13.59 -17.48
N ASN A 161 13.63 -14.11 -16.78
CA ASN A 161 13.82 -15.55 -16.60
C ASN A 161 12.65 -16.16 -15.83
N THR A 162 12.15 -15.49 -14.80
CA THR A 162 10.95 -15.92 -14.07
C THR A 162 9.73 -15.95 -14.98
N ALA A 163 9.50 -14.91 -15.78
CA ALA A 163 8.40 -14.88 -16.75
C ALA A 163 8.45 -16.02 -17.76
N MET A 164 9.65 -16.39 -18.24
CA MET A 164 9.84 -17.55 -19.11
C MET A 164 9.53 -18.87 -18.40
N GLN A 165 10.01 -19.04 -17.16
CA GLN A 165 9.80 -20.26 -16.38
C GLN A 165 8.32 -20.48 -16.00
N THR A 166 7.61 -19.40 -15.67
CA THR A 166 6.18 -19.46 -15.28
C THR A 166 5.23 -19.32 -16.46
N GLN A 167 5.75 -19.25 -17.69
CA GLN A 167 4.96 -19.03 -18.92
C GLN A 167 4.01 -17.82 -18.80
N SER A 168 4.44 -16.77 -18.11
CA SER A 168 3.65 -15.57 -17.81
C SER A 168 4.20 -14.35 -18.53
N LYS A 169 3.41 -13.27 -18.66
CA LYS A 169 3.94 -12.03 -19.24
C LYS A 169 4.84 -11.32 -18.22
N LEU A 170 5.89 -10.66 -18.72
CA LEU A 170 6.81 -9.88 -17.86
C LEU A 170 6.09 -8.88 -16.93
N PRO A 171 5.08 -8.11 -17.39
CA PRO A 171 4.36 -7.18 -16.51
C PRO A 171 3.56 -7.88 -15.41
N GLU A 172 3.06 -9.10 -15.64
CA GLU A 172 2.34 -9.90 -14.64
C GLU A 172 3.29 -10.35 -13.53
N VAL A 173 4.49 -10.85 -13.91
CA VAL A 173 5.55 -11.19 -12.96
C VAL A 173 6.00 -9.96 -12.17
N ALA A 174 6.20 -8.83 -12.84
CA ALA A 174 6.58 -7.59 -12.18
C ALA A 174 5.54 -7.14 -11.14
N ARG A 175 4.24 -7.18 -11.49
CA ARG A 175 3.14 -6.92 -10.55
C ARG A 175 3.17 -7.89 -9.36
N GLY A 176 3.38 -9.18 -9.62
CA GLY A 176 3.48 -10.20 -8.56
C GLY A 176 4.62 -9.93 -7.59
N VAL A 177 5.80 -9.52 -8.10
CA VAL A 177 6.95 -9.12 -7.26
C VAL A 177 6.61 -7.91 -6.41
N VAL A 178 6.01 -6.86 -7.00
CA VAL A 178 5.63 -5.67 -6.24
C VAL A 178 4.62 -6.01 -5.14
N HIS A 179 3.56 -6.75 -5.48
CA HIS A 179 2.54 -7.15 -4.52
C HIS A 179 3.13 -7.98 -3.36
N THR A 180 3.99 -8.95 -3.68
CA THR A 180 4.67 -9.76 -2.66
C THR A 180 5.54 -8.90 -1.74
N SER A 181 6.24 -7.91 -2.30
CA SER A 181 7.06 -6.98 -1.52
C SER A 181 6.20 -6.08 -0.62
N GLU A 182 5.09 -5.56 -1.13
CA GLU A 182 4.15 -4.72 -0.36
C GLU A 182 3.54 -5.50 0.79
N LEU A 183 3.18 -6.76 0.57
CA LEU A 183 2.65 -7.65 1.61
C LEU A 183 3.71 -7.97 2.68
N ALA A 184 4.97 -8.21 2.27
CA ALA A 184 6.08 -8.40 3.20
C ALA A 184 6.34 -7.13 4.04
N GLU A 185 6.32 -5.95 3.43
CA GLU A 185 6.45 -4.66 4.12
C GLU A 185 5.30 -4.47 5.14
N ALA A 186 4.07 -4.82 4.76
CA ALA A 186 2.91 -4.75 5.65
C ALA A 186 3.07 -5.69 6.86
N LEU A 187 3.50 -6.93 6.64
CA LEU A 187 3.78 -7.89 7.72
C LEU A 187 4.85 -7.40 8.69
N GLU A 188 5.95 -6.82 8.18
CA GLU A 188 7.02 -6.26 9.01
C GLU A 188 6.49 -5.14 9.90
N ARG A 189 5.73 -4.19 9.32
CA ARG A 189 5.20 -3.03 10.04
C ARG A 189 4.15 -3.40 11.07
N ALA A 190 3.20 -4.27 10.72
CA ALA A 190 2.22 -4.80 11.67
C ALA A 190 2.92 -5.59 12.79
N GLY A 191 3.93 -6.39 12.43
CA GLY A 191 4.75 -7.13 13.40
C GLY A 191 5.51 -6.23 14.36
N ALA A 192 6.03 -5.09 13.90
CA ALA A 192 6.79 -4.15 14.71
C ALA A 192 5.96 -3.46 15.80
N GLN A 193 4.65 -3.24 15.56
CA GLN A 193 3.75 -2.62 16.54
C GLN A 193 3.65 -3.43 17.83
N ARG A 194 3.73 -4.76 17.72
CA ARG A 194 3.76 -5.67 18.88
C ARG A 194 4.88 -5.30 19.84
N MET A 195 6.12 -5.18 19.35
CA MET A 195 7.26 -4.79 20.18
C MET A 195 7.14 -3.34 20.67
N LEU A 196 6.75 -2.42 19.79
CA LEU A 196 6.65 -0.99 20.13
C LEU A 196 5.63 -0.73 21.23
N SER A 197 4.48 -1.42 21.23
CA SER A 197 3.46 -1.33 22.29
C SER A 197 4.05 -1.62 23.68
N GLN A 198 4.94 -2.62 23.77
CA GLN A 198 5.60 -2.99 25.04
C GLN A 198 6.69 -1.98 25.41
N ARG A 199 7.49 -1.53 24.43
CA ARG A 199 8.57 -0.55 24.65
C ARG A 199 8.04 0.79 25.15
N LEU A 200 6.90 1.26 24.63
CA LEU A 200 6.28 2.52 25.05
C LEU A 200 5.90 2.51 26.54
N VAL A 201 5.20 1.47 27.01
CA VAL A 201 4.83 1.35 28.42
C VAL A 201 6.06 1.18 29.30
N LYS A 202 7.05 0.39 28.85
CA LYS A 202 8.33 0.25 29.55
C LYS A 202 9.01 1.61 29.76
N LEU A 203 9.10 2.44 28.71
CA LEU A 203 9.73 3.76 28.78
C LEU A 203 8.92 4.73 29.65
N GLN A 204 7.59 4.70 29.59
CA GLN A 204 6.74 5.49 30.49
C GLN A 204 6.95 5.08 31.96
N ALA A 205 6.97 3.77 32.25
CA ALA A 205 7.23 3.22 33.58
C ALA A 205 8.63 3.61 34.08
N LEU A 206 9.64 3.48 33.24
CA LEU A 206 11.02 3.87 33.58
C LEU A 206 11.09 5.34 34.00
N ARG A 207 10.41 6.25 33.32
CA ARG A 207 10.37 7.67 33.68
C ARG A 207 9.74 7.93 35.07
N GLN A 208 8.86 7.05 35.52
CA GLN A 208 8.27 7.11 36.87
C GLN A 208 9.22 6.57 37.95
N TRP A 209 10.35 5.98 37.58
CA TRP A 209 11.29 5.44 38.55
C TRP A 209 11.85 6.55 39.47
N PRO A 210 11.68 6.45 40.81
CA PRO A 210 12.01 7.55 41.72
C PRO A 210 13.47 7.98 41.68
N ARG A 211 14.39 7.03 41.49
CA ARG A 211 15.85 7.26 41.54
C ARG A 211 16.48 7.48 40.15
N LEU A 212 15.69 7.57 39.09
CA LEU A 212 16.23 7.77 37.74
C LEU A 212 16.75 9.20 37.56
N ALA A 213 17.98 9.34 37.06
CA ALA A 213 18.63 10.64 36.95
C ALA A 213 17.95 11.52 35.88
N PRO A 214 18.00 12.86 36.00
CA PRO A 214 17.45 13.78 35.00
C PRO A 214 17.89 13.53 33.54
N PRO A 215 19.18 13.26 33.22
CA PRO A 215 19.58 12.99 31.84
C PRO A 215 18.93 11.70 31.30
N GLU A 216 18.86 10.65 32.12
CA GLU A 216 18.26 9.36 31.75
C GLU A 216 16.73 9.50 31.56
N LYS A 217 16.07 10.33 32.36
CA LYS A 217 14.65 10.68 32.15
C LYS A 217 14.41 11.35 30.80
N ARG A 218 15.32 12.22 30.34
CA ARG A 218 15.23 12.87 29.02
C ARG A 218 15.49 11.88 27.89
N GLU A 219 16.49 11.01 28.06
CA GLU A 219 16.76 9.93 27.11
C GLU A 219 15.55 9.00 26.96
N ALA A 220 14.98 8.53 28.08
CA ALA A 220 13.79 7.70 28.07
C ALA A 220 12.58 8.40 27.43
N GLN A 221 12.43 9.72 27.62
CA GLN A 221 11.41 10.52 26.93
C GLN A 221 11.65 10.56 25.42
N ALA A 222 12.86 10.86 24.98
CA ALA A 222 13.20 10.91 23.55
C ALA A 222 12.97 9.56 22.86
N LEU A 223 13.31 8.45 23.53
CA LEU A 223 13.04 7.10 23.04
C LEU A 223 11.53 6.79 22.98
N LEU A 224 10.75 7.32 23.93
CA LEU A 224 9.29 7.16 23.97
C LEU A 224 8.65 7.90 22.78
N ASP A 225 9.05 9.15 22.57
CA ASP A 225 8.57 9.98 21.46
C ASP A 225 8.92 9.34 20.11
N ALA A 226 10.18 8.93 19.93
CA ALA A 226 10.61 8.23 18.71
C ALA A 226 9.86 6.90 18.49
N SER A 227 9.54 6.17 19.56
CA SER A 227 8.72 4.96 19.48
C SER A 227 7.28 5.25 19.07
N ALA A 228 6.68 6.34 19.58
CA ALA A 228 5.32 6.76 19.26
C ALA A 228 5.23 7.22 17.79
N GLU A 229 6.17 8.05 17.35
CA GLU A 229 6.32 8.48 15.96
C GLU A 229 6.47 7.27 15.03
N ARG A 230 7.24 6.26 15.44
CA ARG A 230 7.40 5.03 14.64
C ARG A 230 6.10 4.24 14.51
N VAL A 231 5.27 4.16 15.57
CA VAL A 231 3.95 3.52 15.47
C VAL A 231 3.05 4.29 14.51
N ALA A 232 2.98 5.61 14.63
CA ALA A 232 2.18 6.47 13.75
C ALA A 232 2.62 6.34 12.27
N ALA A 233 3.92 6.38 12.01
CA ALA A 233 4.47 6.19 10.67
C ALA A 233 4.18 4.79 10.10
N ASN A 234 4.22 3.75 10.94
CA ASN A 234 3.86 2.40 10.52
C ASN A 234 2.37 2.31 10.15
N LEU A 235 1.47 2.92 10.94
CA LEU A 235 0.04 2.92 10.65
C LEU A 235 -0.30 3.68 9.38
N ALA A 236 0.29 4.86 9.18
CA ALA A 236 0.11 5.64 7.95
C ALA A 236 0.52 4.82 6.72
N ARG A 237 1.67 4.13 6.80
CA ARG A 237 2.13 3.30 5.69
C ARG A 237 1.30 2.03 5.50
N LEU A 238 0.82 1.40 6.59
CA LEU A 238 -0.12 0.28 6.49
C LEU A 238 -1.41 0.70 5.78
N ALA A 239 -1.93 1.89 6.05
CA ALA A 239 -3.09 2.42 5.35
C ALA A 239 -2.84 2.58 3.84
N GLU A 240 -1.65 3.03 3.43
CA GLU A 240 -1.27 3.12 2.02
C GLU A 240 -1.08 1.75 1.34
N LEU A 241 -0.54 0.77 2.06
CA LEU A 241 -0.26 -0.56 1.52
C LEU A 241 -1.54 -1.39 1.38
N LEU A 242 -2.42 -1.31 2.40
CA LEU A 242 -3.62 -2.12 2.50
C LEU A 242 -4.80 -1.48 1.76
N ARG A 243 -4.91 -0.15 1.74
CA ARG A 243 -5.97 0.66 1.09
C ARG A 243 -7.40 0.19 1.38
N HIS A 244 -7.86 -0.84 0.68
CA HIS A 244 -9.21 -1.42 0.78
C HIS A 244 -9.22 -2.82 1.39
N ASP A 245 -8.07 -3.49 1.48
CA ASP A 245 -7.91 -4.78 2.12
C ASP A 245 -7.76 -4.61 3.64
N LEU A 246 -8.38 -5.50 4.42
CA LEU A 246 -8.24 -5.55 5.89
C LEU A 246 -8.52 -4.20 6.60
N ALA A 247 -9.50 -3.44 6.09
CA ALA A 247 -9.83 -2.11 6.61
C ALA A 247 -10.33 -2.17 8.06
N GLU A 248 -11.09 -3.21 8.41
CA GLU A 248 -11.60 -3.43 9.77
C GLU A 248 -10.44 -3.71 10.73
N GLU A 249 -9.57 -4.67 10.40
CA GLU A 249 -8.41 -5.00 11.24
C GLU A 249 -7.46 -3.80 11.40
N LEU A 250 -7.22 -3.02 10.35
CA LEU A 250 -6.40 -1.81 10.45
C LEU A 250 -7.06 -0.72 11.30
N ALA A 251 -8.39 -0.59 11.25
CA ALA A 251 -9.13 0.35 12.07
C ALA A 251 -9.06 -0.03 13.56
N GLU A 252 -9.14 -1.33 13.89
CA GLU A 252 -8.95 -1.82 15.26
C GLU A 252 -7.57 -1.48 15.81
N VAL A 253 -6.51 -1.76 15.04
CA VAL A 253 -5.12 -1.41 15.43
C VAL A 253 -4.97 0.09 15.61
N SER A 254 -5.52 0.89 14.69
CA SER A 254 -5.47 2.37 14.77
C SER A 254 -6.22 2.91 15.99
N GLY A 255 -7.37 2.33 16.32
CA GLY A 255 -8.13 2.66 17.52
C GLY A 255 -7.41 2.28 18.81
N ALA A 256 -6.76 1.10 18.84
CA ALA A 256 -5.93 0.68 19.96
C ALA A 256 -4.71 1.59 20.15
N TRP A 257 -4.09 2.04 19.05
CA TRP A 257 -3.02 3.04 19.09
C TRP A 257 -3.51 4.37 19.67
N ALA A 258 -4.64 4.90 19.21
CA ALA A 258 -5.18 6.17 19.70
C ALA A 258 -5.43 6.14 21.23
N GLN A 259 -5.92 5.02 21.75
CA GLN A 259 -6.11 4.84 23.20
C GLN A 259 -4.79 4.77 23.98
N LEU A 260 -3.76 4.17 23.40
CA LEU A 260 -2.43 4.13 24.01
C LEU A 260 -1.78 5.51 23.97
N ASP A 261 -1.81 6.20 22.83
CA ASP A 261 -1.25 7.55 22.65
C ASP A 261 -1.87 8.55 23.64
N GLU A 262 -3.20 8.50 23.82
CA GLU A 262 -3.90 9.30 24.83
C GLU A 262 -3.42 8.98 26.26
N ALA A 263 -3.24 7.69 26.59
CA ALA A 263 -2.75 7.27 27.91
C ALA A 263 -1.28 7.70 28.15
N LEU A 264 -0.45 7.69 27.11
CA LEU A 264 0.94 8.13 27.16
C LEU A 264 1.06 9.65 27.34
N GLY A 265 0.18 10.42 26.70
CA GLY A 265 0.12 11.88 26.78
C GLY A 265 -0.54 12.46 28.04
N SER A 266 -1.13 11.61 28.90
CA SER A 266 -1.81 12.06 30.12
C SER A 266 -0.86 12.78 31.09
N ARG A 267 -1.30 13.93 31.62
CA ARG A 267 -0.56 14.67 32.66
C ARG A 267 -0.42 13.88 33.95
N GLN A 268 -1.44 13.10 34.30
CA GLN A 268 -1.42 12.19 35.43
C GLN A 268 -1.16 10.78 34.88
N VAL A 269 0.04 10.28 35.12
CA VAL A 269 0.46 8.99 34.59
C VAL A 269 -0.27 7.86 35.31
N ASP A 270 -1.00 7.06 34.54
CA ASP A 270 -1.64 5.81 34.97
C ASP A 270 -1.03 4.65 34.17
N LEU A 271 0.00 4.01 34.77
CA LEU A 271 0.72 2.91 34.13
C LEU A 271 -0.20 1.70 33.86
N ALA A 272 -1.23 1.49 34.68
CA ALA A 272 -2.16 0.38 34.48
C ALA A 272 -3.08 0.63 33.28
N ARG A 273 -3.53 1.89 33.08
CA ARG A 273 -4.27 2.29 31.88
C ARG A 273 -3.40 2.13 30.63
N SER A 274 -2.16 2.63 30.67
CA SER A 274 -1.22 2.50 29.54
C SER A 274 -0.93 1.04 29.21
N ASP A 275 -0.72 0.19 30.22
CA ASP A 275 -0.45 -1.24 30.01
C ASP A 275 -1.63 -1.97 29.36
N ARG A 276 -2.87 -1.70 29.82
CA ARG A 276 -4.08 -2.24 29.18
C ARG A 276 -4.24 -1.76 27.74
N ALA A 277 -3.95 -0.49 27.46
CA ALA A 277 -4.04 0.05 26.09
C ALA A 277 -2.96 -0.57 25.17
N ALA A 278 -1.74 -0.74 25.67
CA ALA A 278 -0.67 -1.42 24.94
C ALA A 278 -0.97 -2.90 24.69
N GLN A 279 -1.63 -3.58 25.63
CA GLN A 279 -2.06 -4.96 25.45
C GLN A 279 -3.11 -5.07 24.33
N ARG A 280 -4.08 -4.14 24.25
CA ARG A 280 -5.02 -4.09 23.12
C ARG A 280 -4.31 -3.82 21.79
N LEU A 281 -3.30 -2.96 21.77
CA LEU A 281 -2.50 -2.71 20.56
C LEU A 281 -1.72 -3.96 20.14
N LEU A 282 -1.14 -4.69 21.11
CA LEU A 282 -0.47 -5.97 20.86
C LEU A 282 -1.41 -6.98 20.20
N GLU A 283 -2.57 -7.22 20.82
CA GLU A 283 -3.57 -8.22 20.39
C GLU A 283 -4.15 -7.90 19.01
N SER A 284 -4.57 -6.65 18.77
CA SER A 284 -5.04 -6.22 17.46
C SER A 284 -3.95 -6.31 16.39
N SER A 285 -2.69 -5.97 16.71
CA SER A 285 -1.57 -6.13 15.79
C SER A 285 -1.28 -7.60 15.47
N GLU A 286 -1.43 -8.51 16.45
CA GLU A 286 -1.30 -9.96 16.25
C GLU A 286 -2.40 -10.53 15.37
N ALA A 287 -3.64 -10.06 15.54
CA ALA A 287 -4.75 -10.38 14.64
C ALA A 287 -4.43 -9.93 13.21
N LEU A 288 -4.02 -8.68 13.01
CA LEU A 288 -3.64 -8.16 11.69
C LEU A 288 -2.49 -8.96 11.06
N VAL A 289 -1.43 -9.29 11.82
CA VAL A 289 -0.33 -10.14 11.33
C VAL A 289 -0.82 -11.51 10.90
N THR A 290 -1.74 -12.12 11.67
CA THR A 290 -2.33 -13.43 11.33
C THR A 290 -3.08 -13.34 10.00
N ARG A 291 -3.93 -12.33 9.81
CA ARG A 291 -4.70 -12.12 8.58
C ARG A 291 -3.82 -11.83 7.36
N LEU A 292 -2.78 -11.03 7.54
CA LEU A 292 -1.77 -10.79 6.49
C LEU A 292 -1.01 -12.07 6.14
N SER A 293 -0.69 -12.91 7.14
CA SER A 293 0.02 -14.18 6.93
C SER A 293 -0.85 -15.20 6.19
N GLU A 294 -2.14 -15.28 6.52
CA GLU A 294 -3.12 -16.11 5.80
C GLU A 294 -3.16 -15.73 4.31
N ARG A 295 -3.14 -14.43 3.99
CA ARG A 295 -3.12 -13.92 2.61
C ARG A 295 -1.79 -14.15 1.90
N ALA A 296 -0.68 -14.10 2.62
CA ALA A 296 0.65 -14.37 2.07
C ALA A 296 0.86 -15.87 1.73
N GLY A 297 0.01 -16.76 2.25
CA GLY A 297 0.17 -18.20 2.18
C GLY A 297 1.27 -18.73 3.13
N GLN A 298 1.48 -20.05 3.12
CA GLN A 298 2.51 -20.68 3.95
C GLN A 298 3.93 -20.33 3.47
N ARG A 299 4.45 -19.18 3.90
CA ARG A 299 5.88 -18.91 3.90
C ARG A 299 6.30 -18.28 5.22
N PRO A 300 6.54 -19.08 6.27
CA PRO A 300 7.28 -18.58 7.39
C PRO A 300 8.77 -18.60 7.01
N VAL A 301 9.41 -17.44 6.94
CA VAL A 301 10.86 -17.39 7.22
C VAL A 301 10.98 -17.62 8.74
N GLY A 302 10.83 -18.88 9.16
CA GLY A 302 10.60 -19.25 10.56
C GLY A 302 11.64 -18.66 11.50
N LEU A 303 12.89 -18.56 11.04
CA LEU A 303 13.99 -18.00 11.82
C LEU A 303 13.86 -16.49 12.06
N LEU A 304 13.52 -15.70 11.04
CA LEU A 304 13.33 -14.24 11.19
C LEU A 304 12.09 -13.93 12.04
N ALA A 305 11.05 -14.77 11.94
CA ALA A 305 9.87 -14.68 12.81
C ALA A 305 10.24 -14.93 14.29
N GLN A 306 11.10 -15.91 14.57
CA GLN A 306 11.59 -16.16 15.94
C GLN A 306 12.42 -14.99 16.47
N VAL A 307 13.32 -14.40 15.66
CA VAL A 307 14.07 -13.21 16.12
C VAL A 307 13.15 -12.00 16.35
N THR A 308 12.10 -11.85 15.54
CA THR A 308 11.07 -10.82 15.78
C THR A 308 10.31 -11.07 17.09
N ARG A 309 10.02 -12.34 17.43
CA ARG A 309 9.44 -12.74 18.71
C ARG A 309 10.37 -12.42 19.89
N LEU A 310 11.68 -12.68 19.76
CA LEU A 310 12.67 -12.33 20.79
C LEU A 310 12.68 -10.82 21.08
N ARG A 311 12.51 -9.97 20.06
CA ARG A 311 12.39 -8.51 20.25
C ARG A 311 11.17 -8.17 21.10
N LEU A 312 10.00 -8.73 20.80
CA LEU A 312 8.80 -8.56 21.62
C LEU A 312 9.02 -9.03 23.07
N LEU A 313 9.55 -10.24 23.26
CA LEU A 313 9.77 -10.84 24.57
C LEU A 313 10.75 -10.01 25.41
N SER A 314 11.83 -9.50 24.81
CA SER A 314 12.81 -8.64 25.50
C SER A 314 12.15 -7.39 26.10
N GLN A 315 11.26 -6.74 25.34
CA GLN A 315 10.59 -5.52 25.78
C GLN A 315 9.49 -5.85 26.79
N ARG A 316 8.76 -6.95 26.58
CA ARG A 316 7.72 -7.41 27.52
C ARG A 316 8.33 -7.76 28.87
N LEU A 317 9.43 -8.50 28.93
CA LEU A 317 10.12 -8.86 30.17
C LEU A 317 10.56 -7.61 30.96
N ALA A 318 11.21 -6.66 30.29
CA ALA A 318 11.65 -5.42 30.94
C ALA A 318 10.47 -4.55 31.39
N LYS A 319 9.38 -4.49 30.60
CA LYS A 319 8.13 -3.82 31.00
C LYS A 319 7.56 -4.44 32.28
N GLN A 320 7.36 -5.76 32.27
CA GLN A 320 6.79 -6.49 33.42
C GLN A 320 7.66 -6.33 34.67
N GLY A 321 8.99 -6.39 34.53
CA GLY A 321 9.93 -6.14 35.63
C GLY A 321 9.84 -4.72 36.21
N LEU A 322 9.62 -3.70 35.37
CA LEU A 322 9.39 -2.32 35.85
C LEU A 322 8.03 -2.17 36.54
N LEU A 323 6.97 -2.69 35.93
CA LEU A 323 5.61 -2.59 36.46
C LEU A 323 5.50 -3.30 37.82
N ALA A 324 6.13 -4.46 37.97
CA ALA A 324 6.24 -5.18 39.24
C ALA A 324 6.76 -4.33 40.40
N GLN A 325 7.66 -3.39 40.13
CA GLN A 325 8.26 -2.53 41.15
C GLN A 325 7.51 -1.21 41.35
N LEU A 326 6.69 -0.79 40.39
CA LEU A 326 6.03 0.52 40.38
C LEU A 326 4.52 0.44 40.67
N LEU A 327 3.88 -0.69 40.38
CA LEU A 327 2.44 -0.90 40.54
C LEU A 327 2.18 -1.91 41.66
N PRO A 328 1.53 -1.49 42.77
CA PRO A 328 1.10 -2.42 43.81
C PRO A 328 0.12 -3.46 43.25
N GLY A 329 0.36 -4.74 43.54
CA GLY A 329 -0.51 -5.84 43.10
C GLY A 329 -0.36 -6.24 41.64
N HIS A 330 0.67 -5.75 40.94
CA HIS A 330 0.99 -6.18 39.59
C HIS A 330 1.36 -7.67 39.56
N ASP A 331 0.77 -8.45 38.66
CA ASP A 331 1.01 -9.89 38.55
C ASP A 331 2.39 -10.16 37.93
N VAL A 332 3.25 -10.82 38.70
CA VAL A 332 4.61 -11.21 38.31
C VAL A 332 4.73 -12.67 37.90
N SER A 333 3.67 -13.47 38.03
CA SER A 333 3.70 -14.91 37.72
C SER A 333 4.12 -15.20 36.28
N GLY A 334 3.77 -14.30 35.34
CA GLY A 334 4.15 -14.39 33.93
C GLY A 334 5.63 -14.08 33.62
N LEU A 335 6.41 -13.53 34.55
CA LEU A 335 7.83 -13.21 34.31
C LEU A 335 8.68 -14.46 34.11
N ALA A 336 8.50 -15.48 34.95
CA ALA A 336 9.23 -16.74 34.84
C ALA A 336 8.93 -17.43 33.51
N GLY A 337 7.65 -17.55 33.16
CA GLY A 337 7.23 -18.11 31.87
C GLY A 337 7.77 -17.33 30.67
N GLY A 338 7.82 -16.00 30.73
CA GLY A 338 8.41 -15.18 29.68
C GLY A 338 9.92 -15.34 29.52
N LEU A 339 10.65 -15.62 30.62
CA LEU A 339 12.08 -15.91 30.58
C LEU A 339 12.33 -17.26 29.90
N ASP A 340 11.55 -18.28 30.28
CA ASP A 340 11.62 -19.62 29.66
C ASP A 340 11.26 -19.57 28.16
N GLU A 341 10.24 -18.78 27.81
CA GLU A 341 9.84 -18.56 26.42
C GLU A 341 10.95 -17.89 25.61
N PHE A 342 11.63 -16.89 26.18
CA PHE A 342 12.76 -16.23 25.51
C PHE A 342 13.92 -17.20 25.30
N ILE A 343 14.33 -17.93 26.34
CA ILE A 343 15.45 -18.89 26.26
C ILE A 343 15.15 -19.94 25.20
N LYS A 344 13.96 -20.54 25.24
CA LYS A 344 13.54 -21.55 24.26
C LYS A 344 13.60 -21.00 22.83
N ALA A 345 13.01 -19.82 22.59
CA ALA A 345 13.01 -19.22 21.26
C ALA A 345 14.44 -18.86 20.79
N TYR A 346 15.32 -18.45 21.71
CA TYR A 346 16.71 -18.11 21.39
C TYR A 346 17.55 -19.35 21.08
N ASP A 347 17.38 -20.43 21.85
CA ASP A 347 18.03 -21.72 21.58
C ASP A 347 17.60 -22.29 20.22
N GLU A 348 16.32 -22.18 19.85
CA GLU A 348 15.82 -22.53 18.53
C GLU A 348 16.54 -21.74 17.41
N VAL A 349 16.75 -20.43 17.61
CA VAL A 349 17.48 -19.58 16.63
C VAL A 349 18.95 -19.98 16.55
N ARG A 350 19.58 -20.26 17.69
CA ARG A 350 21.00 -20.63 17.78
C ARG A 350 21.30 -22.02 17.22
N ALA A 351 20.33 -22.93 17.28
CA ALA A 351 20.43 -24.27 16.73
C ALA A 351 20.25 -24.32 15.19
N ALA A 352 19.86 -23.21 14.55
CA ALA A 352 19.70 -23.18 13.11
C ALA A 352 21.04 -23.44 12.38
N PRO A 353 21.07 -24.32 11.36
CA PRO A 353 22.29 -24.74 10.68
C PRO A 353 22.76 -23.67 9.66
N LEU A 354 23.11 -22.48 10.16
CA LEU A 354 23.59 -21.36 9.34
C LEU A 354 25.05 -21.05 9.67
N ALA A 355 25.81 -20.73 8.62
CA ALA A 355 27.21 -20.33 8.73
C ALA A 355 27.42 -18.96 8.08
N GLY A 356 28.20 -18.10 8.74
CA GLY A 356 28.51 -16.77 8.24
C GLY A 356 29.42 -16.02 9.21
N PRO A 357 30.39 -15.23 8.71
CA PRO A 357 31.37 -14.54 9.56
C PRO A 357 30.74 -13.51 10.50
N ALA A 358 29.56 -13.00 10.18
CA ALA A 358 28.82 -12.04 11.00
C ALA A 358 27.93 -12.67 12.08
N LEU A 359 27.66 -13.99 12.03
CA LEU A 359 26.71 -14.63 12.96
C LEU A 359 27.27 -14.78 14.37
N GLN A 360 28.51 -15.26 14.50
CA GLN A 360 29.14 -15.44 15.82
C GLN A 360 29.21 -14.12 16.63
N PRO A 361 29.70 -12.98 16.08
CA PRO A 361 29.71 -11.73 16.84
C PRO A 361 28.29 -11.23 17.16
N ALA A 362 27.30 -11.48 16.29
CA ALA A 362 25.91 -11.11 16.56
C ALA A 362 25.31 -11.92 17.73
N PHE A 363 25.53 -13.24 17.77
CA PHE A 363 25.10 -14.07 18.91
C PHE A 363 25.81 -13.67 20.20
N ALA A 364 27.11 -13.37 20.16
CA ALA A 364 27.85 -12.90 21.34
C ALA A 364 27.27 -11.60 21.91
N ALA A 365 26.90 -10.64 21.05
CA ALA A 365 26.25 -9.41 21.47
C ALA A 365 24.88 -9.65 22.12
N VAL A 366 24.10 -10.61 21.61
CA VAL A 366 22.82 -11.02 22.21
C VAL A 366 23.04 -11.66 23.59
N ASP A 367 24.02 -12.57 23.71
CA ASP A 367 24.37 -13.23 24.97
C ASP A 367 24.77 -12.20 26.05
N GLU A 368 25.62 -11.23 25.72
CA GLU A 368 26.05 -10.17 26.64
C GLU A 368 24.88 -9.27 27.08
N ALA A 369 24.05 -8.85 26.13
CA ALA A 369 22.89 -8.00 26.41
C ALA A 369 21.83 -8.73 27.24
N TRP A 370 21.60 -10.01 26.96
CA TRP A 370 20.70 -10.87 27.73
C TRP A 370 21.17 -11.03 29.18
N LEU A 371 22.47 -11.27 29.42
CA LEU A 371 23.03 -11.33 30.77
C LEU A 371 22.85 -10.02 31.54
N LEU A 372 23.01 -8.87 30.86
CA LEU A 372 22.77 -7.56 31.47
C LEU A 372 21.30 -7.39 31.88
N LEU A 373 20.36 -7.78 31.01
CA LEU A 373 18.93 -7.75 31.31
C LEU A 373 18.57 -8.66 32.49
N LEU A 374 19.06 -9.91 32.50
CA LEU A 374 18.83 -10.86 33.61
C LEU A 374 19.33 -10.33 34.96
N ARG A 375 20.50 -9.69 34.97
CA ARG A 375 21.05 -9.05 36.19
C ARG A 375 20.19 -7.88 36.65
N GLY A 376 19.57 -7.14 35.73
CA GLY A 376 18.65 -6.06 36.04
C GLY A 376 17.32 -6.55 36.62
N LEU A 377 16.80 -7.69 36.12
CA LEU A 377 15.52 -8.27 36.57
C LEU A 377 15.59 -8.91 37.96
N ARG A 378 16.77 -9.37 38.40
CA ARG A 378 16.94 -10.12 39.66
C ARG A 378 17.15 -9.27 40.92
N VAL A 379 17.40 -7.97 40.78
CA VAL A 379 17.92 -7.16 41.90
C VAL A 379 16.85 -6.19 42.41
N GLU A 380 16.50 -6.32 43.69
CA GLU A 380 15.47 -5.52 44.39
C GLU A 380 16.00 -4.14 44.88
N GLN A 381 17.31 -3.85 44.79
CA GLN A 381 17.91 -2.60 45.28
C GLN A 381 19.07 -2.05 44.42
N GLY A 382 19.19 -0.72 44.33
CA GLY A 382 20.30 -0.02 43.65
C GLY A 382 20.04 0.26 42.16
N ASP A 383 21.08 0.17 41.32
CA ASP A 383 21.02 0.51 39.88
C ASP A 383 20.36 -0.59 39.00
N ALA A 384 19.63 -1.52 39.61
CA ALA A 384 19.01 -2.67 38.95
C ALA A 384 18.11 -2.26 37.77
N VAL A 385 17.29 -1.24 37.98
CA VAL A 385 16.36 -0.71 36.97
C VAL A 385 17.10 -0.08 35.79
N GLN A 386 18.19 0.63 36.04
CA GLN A 386 19.02 1.21 34.99
C GLN A 386 19.68 0.10 34.15
N ARG A 387 20.23 -0.93 34.80
CA ARG A 387 20.80 -2.11 34.11
C ARG A 387 19.76 -2.88 33.31
N MET A 388 18.55 -3.05 33.85
CA MET A 388 17.43 -3.69 33.14
C MET A 388 17.07 -2.90 31.89
N HIS A 389 16.95 -1.57 31.99
CA HIS A 389 16.69 -0.70 30.85
C HIS A 389 17.80 -0.83 29.79
N GLN A 390 19.06 -0.63 30.17
CA GLN A 390 20.21 -0.73 29.27
C GLN A 390 20.30 -2.12 28.64
N GLY A 391 20.11 -3.18 29.42
CA GLY A 391 20.07 -4.56 28.93
C GLY A 391 18.99 -4.78 27.88
N SER A 392 17.77 -4.28 28.13
CA SER A 392 16.65 -4.42 27.18
C SER A 392 16.85 -3.64 25.87
N GLU A 393 17.47 -2.47 25.90
CA GLU A 393 17.75 -1.67 24.70
C GLU A 393 18.93 -2.24 23.91
N ARG A 394 20.01 -2.63 24.60
CA ARG A 394 21.14 -3.33 23.97
C ARG A 394 20.70 -4.65 23.35
N LEU A 395 19.80 -5.37 24.00
CA LEU A 395 19.27 -6.63 23.49
C LEU A 395 18.43 -6.39 22.23
N LEU A 396 17.60 -5.34 22.21
CA LEU A 396 16.85 -4.96 21.02
C LEU A 396 17.79 -4.66 19.84
N GLN A 397 18.85 -3.88 20.08
CA GLN A 397 19.86 -3.55 19.08
C GLN A 397 20.66 -4.78 18.60
N ALA A 398 21.07 -5.65 19.53
CA ALA A 398 21.78 -6.88 19.20
C ALA A 398 20.91 -7.83 18.37
N LEU A 399 19.61 -7.93 18.65
CA LEU A 399 18.66 -8.70 17.86
C LEU A 399 18.47 -8.12 16.44
N GLU A 400 18.54 -6.80 16.28
CA GLU A 400 18.51 -6.16 14.95
C GLU A 400 19.77 -6.50 14.13
N VAL A 401 20.95 -6.48 14.76
CA VAL A 401 22.20 -6.94 14.15
C VAL A 401 22.12 -8.43 13.78
N LEU A 402 21.52 -9.25 14.64
CA LEU A 402 21.31 -10.68 14.36
C LEU A 402 20.39 -10.89 13.16
N ILE A 403 19.30 -10.11 13.00
CA ILE A 403 18.44 -10.15 11.81
C ILE A 403 19.27 -9.91 10.55
N GLN A 404 20.12 -8.89 10.53
CA GLN A 404 20.96 -8.56 9.38
C GLN A 404 21.97 -9.68 9.07
N ALA A 405 22.62 -10.24 10.10
CA ALA A 405 23.56 -11.34 9.94
C ALA A 405 22.88 -12.62 9.39
N LEU A 406 21.67 -12.92 9.86
CA LEU A 406 20.86 -14.04 9.37
C LEU A 406 20.43 -13.84 7.91
N GLN A 407 19.97 -12.64 7.55
CA GLN A 407 19.62 -12.30 6.16
C GLN A 407 20.82 -12.48 5.23
N GLY A 408 22.00 -11.99 5.62
CA GLY A 408 23.23 -12.17 4.83
C GLY A 408 23.63 -13.64 4.67
N SER A 409 23.53 -14.45 5.72
CA SER A 409 23.82 -15.89 5.64
C SER A 409 22.83 -16.63 4.73
N LEU A 410 21.54 -16.29 4.80
CA LEU A 410 20.52 -16.87 3.91
C LEU A 410 20.74 -16.50 2.44
N GLN A 411 21.21 -15.28 2.16
CA GLN A 411 21.57 -14.86 0.80
C GLN A 411 22.77 -15.65 0.25
N LEU A 412 23.77 -15.97 1.09
CA LEU A 412 24.93 -16.79 0.69
C LEU A 412 24.60 -18.25 0.36
N ILE A 413 23.51 -18.79 0.90
CA ILE A 413 23.07 -20.17 0.63
C ILE A 413 22.19 -20.23 -0.63
N LEU A 414 21.51 -19.14 -0.96
CA LEU A 414 20.55 -19.05 -2.07
C LEU A 414 21.13 -18.43 -3.35
N GLY A 415 22.27 -17.75 -3.26
CA GLY A 415 23.08 -17.30 -4.40
C GLY A 415 24.14 -18.32 -4.72
#